data_AF-A0A7J9CQE2-F1
#
_entry.id   AF-A0A7J9CQE2-F1
#
_cell.length_a   1.000
_cell.length_b   1.000
_cell.length_c   1.000
_cell.angle_alpha   90.00
_cell.angle_beta   90.00
_cell.angle_gamma   90.00
#
_symmetry.space_group_name_H-M   'P 1'
#
loop_
_entity.id
_entity.type
_entity.pdbx_description
1 polymer ?
#
loop_
_entity_poly.entity_id
_entity_poly.type
_entity_poly.pdbx_seq_one_letter_code
_entity_poly.pdbx_strand_id
1 'polypeptide(L)' 'MNLSVAIDEDMDFEEGDILRSTINGIPAIEFSDRVKKILVKDMETTVVVKLLGRNI' A
#
# COMPACT_ATOMS: atom_id res chain seq x y z
N MET A 1 12.14 1.83 31.45
CA MET A 1 12.43 1.97 30.01
C MET A 1 11.16 1.55 29.30
N ASN A 2 10.42 2.50 28.72
CA ASN A 2 9.24 2.13 27.94
C ASN A 2 9.73 1.72 26.56
N LEU A 3 9.67 0.43 26.27
CA LEU A 3 9.86 -0.07 24.92
C LEU A 3 8.62 0.36 24.15
N SER A 4 8.72 1.44 23.38
CA SER A 4 7.78 1.69 22.29
C SER A 4 7.98 0.53 21.32
N VAL A 5 7.18 -0.52 21.47
CA VAL A 5 6.92 -1.43 20.38
C VAL A 5 6.36 -0.54 19.29
N ALA A 6 7.13 -0.32 18.22
CA ALA A 6 6.54 0.13 16.98
C ALA A 6 5.52 -0.95 16.65
N ILE A 7 4.26 -0.65 16.97
CA ILE A 7 3.12 -1.36 16.42
C ILE A 7 3.27 -1.13 14.92
N ASP A 8 3.83 -2.13 14.25
CA ASP A 8 3.64 -2.29 12.81
C ASP A 8 2.12 -2.45 12.70
N GLU A 9 1.41 -1.33 12.51
CA GLU A 9 -0.01 -1.35 12.23
C GLU A 9 -0.13 -2.01 10.86
N ASP A 10 -0.31 -3.33 10.87
CA ASP A 10 -0.59 -4.11 9.68
C ASP A 10 -1.78 -3.45 8.98
N MET A 11 -1.51 -2.78 7.86
CA MET A 11 -2.54 -2.13 7.07
C MET A 11 -3.27 -3.21 6.27
N ASP A 12 -4.43 -3.61 6.77
CA ASP A 12 -5.33 -4.50 6.03
C ASP A 12 -5.98 -3.76 4.87
N PHE A 13 -6.02 -4.41 3.71
CA PHE A 13 -6.75 -3.92 2.55
C PHE A 13 -8.20 -4.43 2.57
N GLU A 14 -9.14 -3.55 2.28
CA GLU A 14 -10.54 -3.91 2.03
C GLU A 14 -10.81 -4.10 0.53
N GLU A 15 -11.98 -4.66 0.22
CA GLU A 15 -12.45 -4.74 -1.16
C GLU A 15 -12.52 -3.34 -1.79
N GLY A 16 -11.94 -3.19 -2.98
CA GLY A 16 -11.87 -1.92 -3.69
C GLY A 16 -10.69 -1.01 -3.29
N ASP A 17 -9.90 -1.39 -2.28
CA ASP A 17 -8.69 -0.62 -1.95
C ASP A 17 -7.58 -0.74 -2.98
N ILE A 18 -7.57 -1.85 -3.71
CA ILE A 18 -6.63 -2.12 -4.80
C ILE A 18 -7.42 -2.49 -6.04
N LEU A 19 -7.28 -1.69 -7.08
CA LEU A 19 -7.76 -2.00 -8.42
C LEU A 19 -6.56 -2.37 -9.29
N ARG A 20 -6.65 -3.52 -9.96
CA ARG A 20 -5.63 -3.98 -10.91
C ARG A 20 -6.21 -3.87 -12.31
N SER A 21 -5.42 -3.33 -13.23
CA SER A 21 -5.84 -3.17 -14.62
C SER A 21 -4.64 -3.28 -15.55
N THR A 22 -4.90 -3.08 -16.84
CA THR A 22 -3.87 -3.00 -17.88
C THR A 22 -4.16 -1.76 -18.71
N ILE A 23 -3.21 -0.83 -18.75
CA ILE A 23 -3.31 0.42 -19.50
C ILE A 23 -2.26 0.36 -20.60
N ASN A 24 -2.70 0.34 -21.86
CA ASN A 24 -1.82 0.23 -23.03
C ASN A 24 -0.85 -0.97 -22.97
N GLY A 25 -1.33 -2.12 -22.46
CA GLY A 25 -0.51 -3.32 -22.29
C GLY A 25 0.42 -3.31 -21.07
N ILE A 26 0.42 -2.24 -20.27
CA ILE A 26 1.23 -2.11 -19.06
C ILE A 26 0.35 -2.43 -17.83
N PRO A 27 0.74 -3.37 -16.96
CA PRO A 27 0.04 -3.60 -15.70
C PRO A 27 -0.02 -2.33 -14.86
N ALA A 28 -1.23 -1.99 -14.40
CA ALA A 28 -1.47 -0.83 -13.57
C ALA A 28 -2.13 -1.26 -12.26
N ILE A 29 -1.77 -0.57 -11.19
CA ILE A 29 -2.34 -0.74 -9.85
C ILE A 29 -2.79 0.64 -9.40
N GLU A 30 -4.05 0.74 -9.01
CA GLU A 30 -4.63 1.94 -8.46
C GLU A 30 -5.06 1.68 -7.02
N PHE A 31 -4.66 2.59 -6.13
CA PHE A 31 -5.04 2.56 -4.72
C PHE A 31 -6.24 3.46 -4.46
N SER A 32 -7.13 3.06 -3.54
CA SER A 32 -8.22 3.91 -3.07
C SER A 32 -7.71 5.17 -2.37
N ASP A 33 -8.56 6.19 -2.26
CA ASP A 33 -8.22 7.42 -1.55
C ASP A 33 -7.97 7.19 -0.06
N ARG A 34 -8.54 6.13 0.52
CA ARG A 34 -8.28 5.73 1.89
C ARG A 34 -6.83 5.26 2.06
N VAL A 35 -6.39 4.34 1.20
CA VAL A 35 -5.01 3.86 1.19
C VAL A 35 -4.05 5.02 0.94
N LYS A 36 -4.33 5.89 -0.05
CA LYS A 36 -3.49 7.08 -0.29
C LYS A 36 -3.36 7.97 0.95
N LYS A 37 -4.44 8.18 1.70
CA LYS A 37 -4.39 8.97 2.94
C LYS A 37 -3.56 8.31 4.03
N ILE A 38 -3.66 6.99 4.20
CA ILE A 38 -2.83 6.23 5.15
C ILE A 38 -1.35 6.37 4.76
N LEU A 39 -1.03 6.15 3.48
CA LEU A 39 0.33 6.30 2.95
C LEU A 39 0.89 7.73 3.16
N VAL A 40 0.08 8.76 2.96
CA VAL A 40 0.51 10.16 3.14
C VAL A 40 0.64 10.54 4.61
N LYS A 41 -0.26 10.05 5.46
CA LYS A 41 -0.35 10.45 6.88
C LYS A 41 0.64 9.69 7.76
N ASP A 42 0.80 8.39 7.52
CA ASP A 42 1.49 7.50 8.45
C ASP A 42 2.91 7.16 7.98
N MET A 43 3.24 7.36 6.69
CA MET A 43 4.57 7.06 6.12
C MET A 43 5.36 8.34 5.77
N GLU A 44 5.44 9.27 6.73
CA GLU A 44 5.97 10.66 6.73
C GLU A 44 7.13 11.01 5.76
N THR A 45 7.91 10.04 5.27
CA THR A 45 9.03 10.25 4.34
C THR A 45 9.12 9.29 3.15
N THR A 46 8.69 8.03 3.23
CA THR A 46 8.85 7.06 2.12
C THR A 46 7.90 5.86 2.25
N VAL A 47 7.28 5.46 1.13
CA VAL A 47 6.50 4.23 0.99
C VAL A 47 7.27 3.23 0.14
N VAL A 48 7.44 1.99 0.62
CA VAL A 48 7.98 0.88 -0.18
C VAL A 48 6.84 -0.04 -0.62
N VAL A 49 6.51 -0.03 -1.91
CA VAL A 49 5.53 -0.96 -2.48
C VAL A 49 6.27 -2.19 -3.00
N LYS A 50 6.06 -3.35 -2.36
CA LYS A 50 6.62 -4.62 -2.81
C LYS A 50 5.55 -5.47 -3.48
N LEU A 51 5.69 -5.69 -4.77
CA LEU A 51 4.83 -6.59 -5.51
C LEU A 51 5.48 -7.98 -5.52
N LEU A 52 4.84 -8.94 -4.85
CA LEU A 52 5.35 -10.32 -4.72
C LEU A 52 4.52 -11.25 -5.62
N GLY A 53 5.10 -11.71 -6.71
CA GLY A 53 4.48 -12.64 -7.66
C GLY A 53 5.49 -13.12 -8.70
N ARG A 54 5.27 -14.29 -9.30
CA ARG A 54 6.21 -14.89 -10.28
C ARG A 54 6.15 -14.26 -11.69
N ASN A 55 5.16 -13.41 -11.94
CA ASN A 55 4.99 -12.65 -13.18
C ASN A 55 4.20 -11.38 -12.87
N ILE A 56 4.92 -10.28 -12.71
CA ILE A 56 4.40 -8.92 -12.90
C ILE A 56 4.89 -8.50 -14.27
#